data_AF-A0A944C798-F1
#
_entry.id   AF-A0A944C798-F1
#
_cell.length_a   1.000
_cell.length_b   1.000
_cell.length_c   1.000
_cell.angle_alpha   90.00
_cell.angle_beta   90.00
_cell.angle_gamma   90.00
#
_symmetry.space_group_name_H-M   'P 1'
#
loop_
_entity.id
_entity.type
_entity.pdbx_description
1 polymer ?
#
loop_
_entity_poly.entity_id
_entity_poly.type
_entity_poly.pdbx_seq_one_letter_code
_entity_poly.pdbx_strand_id
1 'polypeptide(L)'
;MGLRDLFFRRGDEGFTTAGTAVALLLAVVLAFGAVQAHWTQARSGQVQYVADAAALAADGAVAELVAYAQAADAALLSLSLMALTAYAASAVAAFVPGGQEVATRLADLGSRVFKTRDSFAESAQKGLDAAYKALPALCTLRALQVMGANALASGQEYWGVAIPLPLAADAPLLASANEAKESAEEIFSQEEQVQEEVQRQEAASKRMEEARRSAWEADCGADGPCMRERAEALAGLQGADNPRF
;
A
#
# COMPACT_ATOMS: atom_id res chain seq x y z
N MET A 1 60.58 -40.20 -53.55
CA MET A 1 61.15 -39.17 -52.66
C MET A 1 60.36 -39.22 -51.37
N GLY A 2 60.91 -39.89 -50.35
CA GLY A 2 60.14 -40.32 -49.19
C GLY A 2 59.96 -39.20 -48.17
N LEU A 3 58.82 -39.21 -47.46
CA LEU A 3 58.46 -38.25 -46.41
C LEU A 3 59.59 -38.04 -45.36
N ARG A 4 60.47 -39.03 -45.17
CA ARG A 4 61.61 -38.97 -44.24
C ARG A 4 62.74 -38.02 -44.69
N ASP A 5 62.95 -37.83 -45.99
CA ASP A 5 64.05 -37.00 -46.50
C ASP A 5 63.76 -35.49 -46.42
N LEU A 6 62.48 -35.12 -46.27
CA LEU A 6 62.06 -33.72 -46.09
C LEU A 6 62.30 -33.22 -44.66
N PHE A 7 62.27 -34.11 -43.66
CA PHE A 7 62.34 -33.73 -42.24
C PHE A 7 63.72 -33.92 -41.59
N PHE A 8 64.63 -34.70 -42.17
CA PHE A 8 65.91 -35.07 -41.53
C PHE A 8 67.17 -34.69 -42.32
N ARG A 9 67.12 -33.67 -43.17
CA ARG A 9 68.30 -33.22 -43.91
C ARG A 9 69.29 -32.54 -42.97
N ARG A 10 70.46 -33.18 -42.75
CA ARG A 10 71.61 -32.64 -42.02
C ARG A 10 72.25 -31.51 -42.83
N GLY A 11 71.94 -30.28 -42.46
CA GLY A 11 72.56 -29.05 -42.97
C GLY A 11 71.87 -27.88 -42.28
N ASP A 12 72.63 -26.82 -41.96
CA ASP A 12 72.22 -25.64 -41.15
C ASP A 12 71.08 -24.78 -41.78
N GLU A 13 70.34 -25.32 -42.74
CA GLU A 13 69.23 -24.67 -43.46
C GLU A 13 67.88 -25.40 -43.24
N GLY A 14 67.80 -26.32 -42.28
CA GLY A 14 66.57 -27.01 -41.92
C GLY A 14 65.69 -26.18 -40.96
N PHE A 15 64.38 -26.12 -41.21
CA PHE A 15 63.35 -25.58 -40.30
C PHE A 15 63.23 -26.31 -38.95
N THR A 16 64.22 -27.15 -38.58
CA THR A 16 64.24 -28.11 -37.47
C THR A 16 65.23 -27.71 -36.37
N THR A 17 65.37 -26.42 -36.08
CA THR A 17 66.10 -25.97 -34.88
C THR A 17 65.25 -26.24 -33.63
N ALA A 18 65.89 -26.50 -32.48
CA ALA A 18 65.16 -26.67 -31.22
C ALA A 18 64.23 -25.47 -30.92
N GLY A 19 64.60 -24.27 -31.39
CA GLY A 19 63.78 -23.05 -31.30
C GLY A 19 62.47 -23.12 -32.09
N THR A 20 62.46 -23.65 -33.32
CA THR A 20 61.20 -23.80 -34.10
C THR A 20 60.29 -24.86 -33.50
N ALA A 21 60.85 -25.94 -32.96
CA ALA A 21 60.09 -26.96 -32.24
C ALA A 21 59.40 -26.37 -30.99
N VAL A 22 60.13 -25.58 -30.18
CA VAL A 22 59.57 -24.89 -29.01
C VAL A 22 58.51 -23.86 -29.41
N ALA A 23 58.75 -23.07 -30.46
CA ALA A 23 57.78 -22.08 -30.95
C ALA A 23 56.48 -22.73 -31.44
N LEU A 24 56.56 -23.85 -32.17
CA LEU A 24 55.38 -24.61 -32.61
C LEU A 24 54.61 -25.20 -31.42
N LEU A 25 55.31 -25.78 -30.44
CA LEU A 25 54.67 -26.28 -29.21
C LEU A 25 53.97 -25.15 -28.45
N LEU A 26 54.63 -24.00 -28.31
CA LEU A 26 54.05 -22.83 -27.64
C LEU A 26 52.79 -22.33 -28.38
N ALA A 27 52.84 -22.24 -29.72
CA ALA A 27 51.69 -21.84 -30.53
C ALA A 27 50.51 -22.79 -30.36
N VAL A 28 50.76 -24.10 -30.32
CA VAL A 28 49.72 -25.12 -30.07
C VAL A 28 49.13 -24.97 -28.66
N VAL A 29 49.98 -24.81 -27.64
CA VAL A 29 49.53 -24.58 -26.24
C VAL A 29 48.66 -23.32 -26.15
N LEU A 30 49.07 -22.21 -26.77
CA LEU A 30 48.31 -20.97 -26.79
C LEU A 30 46.99 -21.11 -27.54
N ALA A 31 46.96 -21.82 -28.67
CA ALA A 31 45.73 -22.06 -29.42
C ALA A 31 44.71 -22.88 -28.60
N PHE A 32 45.14 -23.98 -27.97
CA PHE A 32 44.27 -24.74 -27.07
C PHE A 32 43.87 -23.92 -25.83
N GLY A 33 44.78 -23.13 -25.28
CA GLY A 33 44.48 -22.21 -24.17
C GLY A 33 43.40 -21.19 -24.52
N ALA A 34 43.47 -20.59 -25.72
CA ALA A 34 42.47 -19.65 -26.20
C ALA A 34 41.09 -20.30 -26.42
N VAL A 35 41.04 -21.51 -26.98
CA VAL A 35 39.78 -22.26 -27.15
C VAL A 35 39.17 -22.59 -25.79
N GLN A 36 39.97 -23.05 -24.84
CA GLN A 36 39.50 -23.35 -23.47
C GLN A 36 39.03 -22.09 -22.74
N ALA A 37 39.72 -20.96 -22.91
CA ALA A 37 39.30 -19.67 -22.37
C ALA A 37 37.96 -19.21 -22.96
N HIS A 38 37.77 -19.34 -24.28
CA HIS A 38 36.51 -18.99 -24.92
C HIS A 38 35.36 -19.90 -24.45
N TRP A 39 35.60 -21.21 -24.32
CA TRP A 39 34.61 -22.16 -23.82
C TRP A 39 34.18 -21.87 -22.38
N THR A 40 35.14 -21.60 -21.50
CA THR A 40 34.86 -21.26 -20.10
C THR A 40 34.09 -19.94 -20.01
N GLN A 41 34.50 -18.92 -20.76
CA GLN A 41 33.82 -17.62 -20.77
C GLN A 41 32.39 -17.72 -21.32
N ALA A 42 32.18 -18.50 -22.38
CA ALA A 42 30.83 -18.73 -22.93
C ALA A 42 29.92 -19.43 -21.91
N ARG A 43 30.41 -20.45 -21.20
CA ARG A 43 29.64 -21.13 -20.14
C ARG A 43 29.36 -20.24 -18.95
N SER A 44 30.35 -19.46 -18.49
CA SER A 44 30.14 -18.49 -17.41
C SER A 44 29.08 -17.45 -17.78
N GLY A 45 29.07 -16.97 -19.03
CA GLY A 45 28.04 -16.05 -19.52
C GLY A 45 26.63 -16.66 -19.47
N GLN A 46 26.50 -17.94 -19.84
CA GLN A 46 25.22 -18.66 -19.75
C GLN A 46 24.74 -18.82 -18.31
N VAL A 47 25.64 -19.21 -17.40
CA VAL A 47 25.31 -19.34 -15.96
C VAL A 47 24.89 -17.99 -15.38
N GLN A 48 25.60 -16.90 -15.71
CA GLN A 48 25.23 -15.55 -15.25
C GLN A 48 23.85 -15.13 -15.76
N TYR A 49 23.57 -15.34 -17.04
CA TYR A 49 22.27 -15.03 -17.63
C TYR A 49 21.12 -15.76 -16.89
N VAL A 50 21.31 -17.05 -16.60
CA VAL A 50 20.31 -17.84 -15.87
C VAL A 50 20.20 -17.40 -14.41
N ALA A 51 21.32 -17.06 -13.76
CA ALA A 51 21.33 -16.55 -12.40
C ALA A 51 20.58 -15.20 -12.30
N ASP A 52 20.80 -14.28 -13.25
CA ASP A 52 20.11 -12.99 -13.30
C ASP A 52 18.61 -13.17 -13.56
N ALA A 53 18.24 -14.08 -14.46
CA ALA A 53 16.83 -14.41 -14.72
C ALA A 53 16.15 -15.04 -13.48
N ALA A 54 16.86 -15.91 -12.77
CA ALA A 54 16.37 -16.53 -11.54
C ALA A 54 16.24 -15.50 -10.40
N ALA A 55 17.19 -14.56 -10.30
CA ALA A 55 17.13 -13.45 -9.36
C ALA A 55 15.94 -12.51 -9.64
N LEU A 56 15.69 -12.16 -10.91
CA LEU A 56 14.53 -11.37 -11.31
C LEU A 56 13.20 -12.08 -10.99
N ALA A 57 13.15 -13.40 -11.16
CA ALA A 57 11.96 -14.18 -10.78
C ALA A 57 11.72 -14.22 -9.27
N ALA A 58 12.80 -14.29 -8.48
CA ALA A 58 12.74 -14.19 -7.04
C ALA A 58 12.32 -12.78 -6.58
N ASP A 59 12.83 -11.73 -7.24
CA ASP A 59 12.46 -10.33 -7.00
C ASP A 59 10.96 -10.10 -7.27
N GLY A 60 10.39 -10.79 -8.27
CA GLY A 60 8.94 -10.80 -8.51
C GLY A 60 8.12 -11.25 -7.29
N ALA A 61 8.59 -12.21 -6.50
CA ALA A 61 7.90 -12.62 -5.28
C ALA A 61 8.00 -11.56 -4.16
N VAL A 62 9.12 -10.85 -4.09
CA VAL A 62 9.29 -9.71 -3.16
C VAL A 62 8.36 -8.56 -3.58
N ALA A 63 8.28 -8.26 -4.88
CA ALA A 63 7.41 -7.23 -5.42
C ALA A 63 5.93 -7.52 -5.15
N GLU A 64 5.50 -8.78 -5.24
CA GLU A 64 4.14 -9.20 -4.85
C GLU A 64 3.87 -8.87 -3.36
N LEU A 65 4.80 -9.20 -2.46
CA LEU A 65 4.69 -8.93 -1.02
C LEU A 65 4.60 -7.42 -0.73
N VAL A 66 5.42 -6.62 -1.41
CA VAL A 66 5.37 -5.15 -1.32
C VAL A 66 4.03 -4.60 -1.82
N ALA A 67 3.51 -5.12 -2.94
CA ALA A 67 2.22 -4.71 -3.46
C ALA A 67 1.07 -5.02 -2.48
N TYR A 68 1.11 -6.18 -1.81
CA TYR A 68 0.14 -6.51 -0.75
C TYR A 68 0.24 -5.57 0.45
N ALA A 69 1.46 -5.23 0.89
CA ALA A 69 1.67 -4.29 1.98
C ALA A 69 1.12 -2.90 1.63
N GLN A 70 1.40 -2.41 0.42
CA GLN A 70 0.88 -1.12 -0.07
C GLN A 70 -0.64 -1.11 -0.19
N ALA A 71 -1.24 -2.22 -0.66
CA ALA A 71 -2.70 -2.34 -0.72
C ALA A 71 -3.34 -2.33 0.67
N ALA A 72 -2.73 -3.01 1.65
CA ALA A 72 -3.18 -3.00 3.03
C ALA A 72 -3.05 -1.61 3.67
N ASP A 73 -1.94 -0.92 3.44
CA ASP A 73 -1.73 0.46 3.91
C ASP A 73 -2.75 1.43 3.30
N ALA A 74 -3.00 1.34 1.99
CA ALA A 74 -4.03 2.12 1.32
C ALA A 74 -5.44 1.85 1.87
N ALA A 75 -5.75 0.59 2.21
CA ALA A 75 -7.02 0.23 2.86
C ALA A 75 -7.12 0.81 4.27
N LEU A 76 -6.04 0.80 5.05
CA LEU A 76 -5.98 1.43 6.37
C LEU A 76 -6.19 2.95 6.29
N LEU A 77 -5.54 3.60 5.34
CA LEU A 77 -5.73 5.03 5.06
C LEU A 77 -7.19 5.32 4.68
N SER A 78 -7.77 4.50 3.81
CA SER A 78 -9.17 4.65 3.36
C SER A 78 -10.17 4.51 4.51
N LEU A 79 -9.99 3.53 5.38
CA LEU A 79 -10.83 3.37 6.57
C LEU A 79 -10.67 4.54 7.53
N SER A 80 -9.44 5.04 7.72
CA SER A 80 -9.18 6.20 8.58
C SER A 80 -9.86 7.47 8.04
N LEU A 81 -9.76 7.72 6.73
CA LEU A 81 -10.45 8.83 6.06
C LEU A 81 -11.98 8.68 6.12
N MET A 82 -12.51 7.47 5.94
CA MET A 82 -13.94 7.20 6.04
C MET A 82 -14.46 7.48 7.46
N ALA A 83 -13.72 7.06 8.48
CA ALA A 83 -14.10 7.35 9.86
C ALA A 83 -14.04 8.85 10.18
N LEU A 84 -12.98 9.54 9.75
CA LEU A 84 -12.83 10.98 9.96
C LEU A 84 -13.92 11.79 9.25
N THR A 85 -14.27 11.41 8.02
CA THR A 85 -15.36 12.05 7.27
C THR A 85 -16.73 11.80 7.91
N ALA A 86 -16.96 10.61 8.48
CA ALA A 86 -18.17 10.33 9.25
C ALA A 86 -18.27 11.21 10.51
N TYR A 87 -17.18 11.39 11.27
CA TYR A 87 -17.16 12.32 12.40
C TYR A 87 -17.33 13.78 11.99
N ALA A 88 -16.67 14.22 10.92
CA ALA A 88 -16.83 15.57 10.41
C ALA A 88 -18.29 15.84 9.98
N ALA A 89 -18.92 14.88 9.30
CA ALA A 89 -20.33 14.96 8.94
C ALA A 89 -21.25 14.95 10.16
N SER A 90 -20.93 14.17 11.20
CA SER A 90 -21.63 14.19 12.49
C SER A 90 -21.59 15.57 13.12
N ALA A 91 -20.41 16.20 13.20
CA ALA A 91 -20.25 17.53 13.76
C ALA A 91 -21.09 18.58 13.02
N VAL A 92 -21.13 18.53 11.69
CA VAL A 92 -21.97 19.44 10.88
C VAL A 92 -23.46 19.17 11.12
N ALA A 93 -23.88 17.90 11.17
CA ALA A 93 -25.28 17.53 11.38
C ALA A 93 -25.80 17.98 12.75
N ALA A 94 -24.95 18.02 13.78
CA ALA A 94 -25.32 18.50 15.11
C ALA A 94 -25.78 19.96 15.13
N PHE A 95 -25.26 20.81 14.22
CA PHE A 95 -25.66 22.22 14.11
C PHE A 95 -26.95 22.45 13.31
N VAL A 96 -27.49 21.42 12.64
CA VAL A 96 -28.73 21.54 11.87
C VAL A 96 -29.95 21.24 12.75
N PRO A 97 -30.95 22.12 12.84
CA PRO A 97 -32.20 21.83 13.54
C PRO A 97 -32.87 20.57 12.99
N GLY A 98 -33.12 19.57 13.85
CA GLY A 98 -33.65 18.26 13.46
C GLY A 98 -32.61 17.26 12.92
N GLY A 99 -31.32 17.65 12.85
CA GLY A 99 -30.21 16.81 12.38
C GLY A 99 -29.53 15.95 13.46
N GLN A 100 -29.94 16.08 14.73
CA GLN A 100 -29.27 15.46 15.88
C GLN A 100 -29.26 13.93 15.84
N GLU A 101 -30.34 13.29 15.35
CA GLU A 101 -30.37 11.84 15.16
C GLU A 101 -29.40 11.37 14.07
N VAL A 102 -29.21 12.17 13.01
CA VAL A 102 -28.26 11.87 11.95
C VAL A 102 -26.83 12.03 12.45
N ALA A 103 -26.57 13.04 13.29
CA ALA A 103 -25.28 13.26 13.93
C ALA A 103 -24.86 12.05 14.77
N THR A 104 -25.72 11.56 15.67
CA THR A 104 -25.38 10.41 16.53
C THR A 104 -25.11 9.13 15.73
N ARG A 105 -25.89 8.88 14.66
CA ARG A 105 -25.66 7.73 13.76
C ARG A 105 -24.35 7.83 13.00
N LEU A 106 -23.97 9.03 12.56
CA LEU A 106 -22.70 9.27 11.86
C LEU A 106 -21.49 9.13 12.79
N ALA A 107 -21.61 9.58 14.05
CA ALA A 107 -20.60 9.35 15.07
C ALA A 107 -20.39 7.85 15.34
N ASP A 108 -21.46 7.09 15.59
CA ASP A 108 -21.38 5.62 15.79
C ASP A 108 -20.80 4.91 14.56
N LEU A 109 -21.15 5.36 13.34
CA LEU A 109 -20.53 4.85 12.11
C LEU A 109 -19.02 5.09 12.10
N GLY A 110 -18.57 6.31 12.38
CA GLY A 110 -17.14 6.66 12.47
C GLY A 110 -16.42 5.75 13.46
N SER A 111 -17.03 5.52 14.61
CA SER A 111 -16.52 4.66 15.67
C SER A 111 -16.36 3.21 15.24
N ARG A 112 -17.37 2.67 14.56
CA ARG A 112 -17.33 1.30 14.03
C ARG A 112 -16.26 1.16 12.95
N VAL A 113 -16.12 2.14 12.06
CA VAL A 113 -15.12 2.10 10.98
C VAL A 113 -13.70 2.10 11.55
N PHE A 114 -13.41 2.89 12.58
CA PHE A 114 -12.11 2.84 13.28
C PHE A 114 -11.86 1.49 13.98
N LYS A 115 -12.86 0.91 14.64
CA LYS A 115 -12.72 -0.45 15.21
C LYS A 115 -12.42 -1.50 14.13
N THR A 116 -13.06 -1.39 12.97
CA THR A 116 -12.75 -2.28 11.84
C THR A 116 -11.36 -2.03 11.27
N ARG A 117 -10.91 -0.77 11.23
CA ARG A 117 -9.56 -0.38 10.81
C ARG A 117 -8.51 -1.03 11.70
N ASP A 118 -8.68 -1.01 13.02
CA ASP A 118 -7.72 -1.59 13.95
C ASP A 118 -7.67 -3.13 13.86
N SER A 119 -8.83 -3.78 13.77
CA SER A 119 -8.91 -5.23 13.56
C SER A 119 -8.27 -5.64 12.23
N PHE A 120 -8.52 -4.87 11.17
CA PHE A 120 -7.89 -5.07 9.86
C PHE A 120 -6.38 -4.88 9.93
N ALA A 121 -5.88 -3.84 10.62
CA ALA A 121 -4.45 -3.61 10.79
C ALA A 121 -3.74 -4.79 11.45
N GLU A 122 -4.32 -5.30 12.54
CA GLU A 122 -3.76 -6.44 13.27
C GLU A 122 -3.75 -7.72 12.42
N SER A 123 -4.84 -7.98 11.70
CA SER A 123 -4.95 -9.14 10.81
C SER A 123 -3.99 -9.05 9.62
N ALA A 124 -3.92 -7.88 8.97
CA ALA A 124 -3.03 -7.63 7.85
C ALA A 124 -1.56 -7.75 8.26
N GLN A 125 -1.18 -7.19 9.41
CA GLN A 125 0.19 -7.31 9.94
C GLN A 125 0.57 -8.78 10.19
N LYS A 126 -0.32 -9.57 10.82
CA LYS A 126 -0.09 -11.02 11.02
C LYS A 126 0.07 -11.76 9.69
N GLY A 127 -0.74 -11.41 8.69
CA GLY A 127 -0.67 -11.99 7.35
C GLY A 127 0.64 -11.65 6.65
N LEU A 128 1.06 -10.38 6.69
CA LEU A 128 2.32 -9.91 6.12
C LEU A 128 3.53 -10.54 6.81
N ASP A 129 3.51 -10.69 8.13
CA ASP A 129 4.58 -11.37 8.88
C ASP A 129 4.70 -12.85 8.49
N ALA A 130 3.56 -13.54 8.30
CA ALA A 130 3.54 -14.92 7.83
C ALA A 130 4.05 -15.04 6.38
N ALA A 131 3.64 -14.12 5.51
CA ALA A 131 4.09 -14.07 4.11
C ALA A 131 5.59 -13.78 4.02
N TYR A 132 6.10 -12.84 4.82
CA TYR A 132 7.52 -12.51 4.90
C TYR A 132 8.36 -13.70 5.37
N LYS A 133 7.89 -14.46 6.38
CA LYS A 133 8.56 -15.70 6.82
C LYS A 133 8.61 -16.77 5.72
N ALA A 134 7.62 -16.82 4.84
CA ALA A 134 7.58 -17.74 3.70
C ALA A 134 8.37 -17.23 2.47
N LEU A 135 8.72 -15.94 2.44
CA LEU A 135 9.31 -15.26 1.29
C LEU A 135 10.60 -15.94 0.78
N PRO A 136 11.58 -16.36 1.62
CA PRO A 136 12.77 -17.03 1.13
C PRO A 136 12.48 -18.32 0.37
N ALA A 137 11.49 -19.09 0.84
CA ALA A 137 11.06 -20.31 0.16
C ALA A 137 10.38 -19.99 -1.17
N LEU A 138 9.52 -18.97 -1.23
CA LEU A 138 8.86 -18.53 -2.46
C LEU A 138 9.86 -18.01 -3.51
N CYS A 139 10.82 -17.18 -3.09
CA CYS A 139 11.91 -16.71 -3.94
C CYS A 139 12.72 -17.87 -4.52
N THR A 140 13.09 -18.83 -3.67
CA THR A 140 13.82 -20.05 -4.09
C THR A 140 13.01 -20.86 -5.09
N LEU A 141 11.72 -21.07 -4.85
CA LEU A 141 10.84 -21.82 -5.77
C LEU A 141 10.73 -21.14 -7.15
N ARG A 142 10.53 -19.81 -7.18
CA ARG A 142 10.47 -19.02 -8.44
C ARG A 142 11.80 -19.11 -9.20
N ALA A 143 12.92 -18.98 -8.49
CA ALA A 143 14.25 -19.13 -9.06
C ALA A 143 14.46 -20.54 -9.65
N LEU A 144 14.08 -21.59 -8.92
CA LEU A 144 14.18 -22.98 -9.40
C LEU A 144 13.34 -23.24 -10.65
N GLN A 145 12.13 -22.67 -10.71
CA GLN A 145 11.28 -22.76 -11.90
C GLN A 145 11.97 -22.15 -13.14
N VAL A 146 12.56 -20.97 -12.99
CA VAL A 146 13.28 -20.30 -14.10
C VAL A 146 14.57 -21.05 -14.45
N MET A 147 15.33 -21.54 -13.47
CA MET A 147 16.51 -22.36 -13.74
C MET A 147 16.14 -23.66 -14.46
N GLY A 148 15.07 -24.33 -14.06
CA GLY A 148 14.57 -25.55 -14.72
C GLY A 148 14.10 -25.30 -16.16
N ALA A 149 13.42 -24.18 -16.40
CA ALA A 149 13.01 -23.78 -17.75
C ALA A 149 14.23 -23.51 -18.65
N ASN A 150 15.26 -22.82 -18.13
CA ASN A 150 16.49 -22.58 -18.87
C ASN A 150 17.34 -23.85 -19.05
N ALA A 151 17.30 -24.77 -18.09
CA ALA A 151 17.98 -26.06 -18.20
C ALA A 151 17.44 -26.88 -19.37
N LEU A 152 16.10 -26.97 -19.48
CA LEU A 152 15.43 -27.66 -20.58
C LEU A 152 15.75 -27.01 -21.94
N ALA A 153 15.79 -25.68 -22.01
CA ALA A 153 16.04 -24.95 -23.26
C ALA A 153 17.50 -25.04 -23.74
N SER A 154 18.46 -25.06 -22.82
CA SER A 154 19.90 -25.08 -23.14
C SER A 154 20.52 -26.48 -23.17
N GLY A 155 19.82 -27.50 -22.65
CA GLY A 155 20.34 -28.86 -22.50
C GLY A 155 21.44 -28.98 -21.44
N GLN A 156 21.59 -27.98 -20.57
CA GLN A 156 22.54 -27.97 -19.45
C GLN A 156 21.81 -27.97 -18.13
N GLU A 157 22.39 -28.57 -17.10
CA GLU A 157 21.83 -28.52 -15.75
C GLU A 157 22.31 -27.27 -15.00
N TYR A 158 21.39 -26.56 -14.36
CA TYR A 158 21.68 -25.43 -13.49
C TYR A 158 21.21 -25.75 -12.07
N TRP A 159 22.05 -25.38 -11.09
CA TRP A 159 21.76 -25.52 -9.67
C TRP A 159 22.02 -24.19 -8.98
N GLY A 160 21.10 -23.78 -8.12
CA GLY A 160 21.19 -22.50 -7.43
C GLY A 160 20.06 -22.30 -6.43
N VAL A 161 20.14 -21.19 -5.71
CA VAL A 161 19.14 -20.72 -4.75
C VAL A 161 19.09 -19.21 -4.81
N ALA A 162 17.90 -18.62 -4.66
CA ALA A 162 17.73 -17.18 -4.54
C ALA A 162 17.19 -16.87 -3.14
N ILE A 163 17.97 -16.11 -2.37
CA ILE A 163 17.65 -15.78 -0.98
C ILE A 163 17.44 -14.27 -0.89
N PRO A 164 16.23 -13.81 -0.52
CA PRO A 164 15.98 -12.39 -0.29
C PRO A 164 16.66 -11.94 1.00
N LEU A 165 17.18 -10.72 1.00
CA LEU A 165 17.76 -10.07 2.17
C LEU A 165 17.03 -8.76 2.45
N PRO A 166 16.76 -8.40 3.72
CA PRO A 166 17.07 -9.17 4.93
C PRO A 166 16.17 -10.42 5.09
N LEU A 167 16.59 -11.36 5.95
CA LEU A 167 15.82 -12.59 6.28
C LEU A 167 14.82 -12.39 7.42
N ALA A 168 14.98 -11.32 8.18
CA ALA A 168 14.12 -10.92 9.28
C ALA A 168 13.74 -9.44 9.06
N ALA A 169 12.49 -9.11 9.36
CA ALA A 169 12.05 -7.73 9.34
C ALA A 169 12.48 -7.05 10.66
N ASP A 170 13.21 -5.94 10.56
CA ASP A 170 13.64 -5.13 11.72
C ASP A 170 12.49 -4.28 12.28
N ALA A 171 11.44 -4.06 11.47
CA ALA A 171 10.27 -3.26 11.79
C ALA A 171 9.01 -3.89 11.19
N PRO A 172 7.81 -3.61 11.75
CA PRO A 172 6.56 -4.01 11.14
C PRO A 172 6.41 -3.42 9.73
N LEU A 173 5.86 -4.23 8.82
CA LEU A 173 5.66 -3.88 7.41
C LEU A 173 4.58 -2.81 7.20
N LEU A 174 3.63 -2.72 8.12
CA LEU A 174 2.66 -1.63 8.16
C LEU A 174 3.11 -0.60 9.21
N ALA A 175 2.96 0.68 8.88
CA ALA A 175 3.19 1.77 9.83
C ALA A 175 2.36 1.51 11.09
N SER A 176 2.99 1.68 12.25
CA SER A 176 2.40 1.22 13.51
C SER A 176 1.03 1.85 13.69
N ALA A 177 0.01 1.00 13.81
CA ALA A 177 -1.34 1.42 14.12
C ALA A 177 -1.42 2.22 15.44
N ASN A 178 -0.35 2.21 16.26
CA ASN A 178 -0.26 2.87 17.55
C ASN A 178 -0.35 4.40 17.47
N GLU A 179 0.33 5.07 16.54
CA GLU A 179 0.28 6.54 16.43
C GLU A 179 -1.13 7.03 16.03
N ALA A 180 -1.76 6.30 15.11
CA ALA A 180 -3.14 6.56 14.71
C ALA A 180 -4.15 6.12 15.78
N LYS A 181 -3.85 5.09 16.57
CA LYS A 181 -4.68 4.65 17.69
C LYS A 181 -4.72 5.68 18.80
N GLU A 182 -3.59 6.29 19.15
CA GLU A 182 -3.54 7.32 20.19
C GLU A 182 -4.40 8.53 19.78
N SER A 183 -4.28 8.97 18.52
CA SER A 183 -5.13 10.03 17.97
C SER A 183 -6.62 9.63 17.88
N ALA A 184 -6.93 8.37 17.60
CA ALA A 184 -8.30 7.88 17.54
C ALA A 184 -8.90 7.70 18.94
N GLU A 185 -8.14 7.20 19.92
CA GLU A 185 -8.55 7.04 21.32
C GLU A 185 -8.91 8.38 21.96
N GLU A 186 -8.19 9.46 21.62
CA GLU A 186 -8.59 10.81 22.02
C GLU A 186 -9.97 11.20 21.46
N ILE A 187 -10.22 10.93 20.18
CA ILE A 187 -11.54 11.18 19.54
C ILE A 187 -12.63 10.34 20.22
N PHE A 188 -12.33 9.07 20.53
CA PHE A 188 -13.25 8.15 21.19
C PHE A 188 -13.56 8.54 22.63
N SER A 189 -12.58 9.04 23.38
CA SER A 189 -12.77 9.49 24.75
C SER A 189 -13.77 10.66 24.84
N GLN A 190 -13.92 11.41 23.75
CA GLN A 190 -14.84 12.52 23.64
C GLN A 190 -16.20 12.12 23.05
N GLU A 191 -16.38 10.87 22.61
CA GLU A 191 -17.62 10.44 21.95
C GLU A 191 -18.84 10.52 22.88
N GLU A 192 -18.67 10.12 24.15
CA GLU A 192 -19.74 10.23 25.16
C GLU A 192 -20.07 11.70 25.45
N GLN A 193 -19.05 12.57 25.50
CA GLN A 193 -19.24 14.01 25.66
C GLN A 193 -19.95 14.62 24.44
N VAL A 194 -19.58 14.21 23.22
CA VAL A 194 -20.24 14.65 21.98
C VAL A 194 -21.69 14.22 21.95
N GLN A 195 -22.01 12.98 22.34
CA GLN A 195 -23.39 12.52 22.43
C GLN A 195 -24.19 13.30 23.47
N GLU A 196 -23.60 13.57 24.63
CA GLU A 196 -24.25 14.37 25.67
C GLU A 196 -24.52 15.81 25.19
N GLU A 197 -23.54 16.45 24.53
CA GLU A 197 -23.70 17.80 23.98
C GLU A 197 -24.75 17.84 22.85
N VAL A 198 -24.80 16.82 21.97
CA VAL A 198 -25.84 16.71 20.94
C VAL A 198 -27.24 16.60 21.58
N GLN A 199 -27.39 15.81 22.65
CA GLN A 199 -28.67 15.71 23.37
C GLN A 199 -29.05 17.02 24.07
N ARG A 200 -28.09 17.71 24.68
CA ARG A 200 -28.31 19.05 25.27
C ARG A 200 -28.77 20.05 24.21
N GLN A 201 -28.14 20.02 23.04
CA GLN A 201 -28.47 20.89 21.91
C GLN A 201 -29.86 20.59 21.32
N GLU A 202 -30.26 19.31 21.27
CA GLU A 202 -31.60 18.89 20.89
C GLU A 202 -32.66 19.43 21.88
N ALA A 203 -32.42 19.27 23.19
CA ALA A 203 -33.31 19.77 24.21
C ALA A 203 -33.44 21.30 24.19
N ALA A 204 -32.32 22.01 23.97
CA ALA A 204 -32.32 23.46 23.79
C ALA A 204 -33.10 23.89 22.53
N SER A 205 -32.95 23.15 21.43
CA SER A 205 -33.68 23.40 20.17
C SER A 205 -35.19 23.22 20.34
N LYS A 206 -35.63 22.15 21.02
CA LYS A 206 -37.05 21.93 21.33
C LYS A 206 -37.63 23.06 22.18
N ARG A 207 -36.91 23.51 23.20
CA ARG A 207 -37.33 24.67 24.02
C ARG A 207 -37.43 25.95 23.20
N MET A 208 -36.49 26.19 22.29
CA MET A 208 -36.55 27.35 21.39
C MET A 208 -37.75 27.26 20.44
N GLU A 209 -38.07 26.08 19.92
CA GLU A 209 -39.25 25.88 19.08
C GLU A 209 -40.56 26.05 19.85
N GLU A 210 -40.66 25.54 21.08
CA GLU A 210 -41.81 25.74 21.96
C GLU A 210 -41.99 27.21 22.35
N ALA A 211 -40.90 27.91 22.68
CA ALA A 211 -40.93 29.36 22.93
C ALA A 211 -41.34 30.15 21.68
N ARG A 212 -40.83 29.76 20.50
CA ARG A 212 -41.22 30.38 19.23
C ARG A 212 -42.69 30.11 18.90
N ARG A 213 -43.18 28.90 19.17
CA ARG A 213 -44.58 28.50 18.94
C ARG A 213 -45.52 29.25 19.87
N SER A 214 -45.21 29.32 21.16
CA SER A 214 -46.00 30.09 22.13
C SER A 214 -46.00 31.59 21.82
N ALA A 215 -44.87 32.17 21.39
CA ALA A 215 -44.83 33.54 20.92
C ALA A 215 -45.70 33.76 19.67
N TRP A 216 -45.67 32.82 18.72
CA TRP A 216 -46.53 32.85 17.54
C TRP A 216 -48.02 32.70 17.89
N GLU A 217 -48.37 31.80 18.81
CA GLU A 217 -49.75 31.61 19.29
C GLU A 217 -50.28 32.86 19.99
N ALA A 218 -49.47 33.50 20.85
CA ALA A 218 -49.83 34.75 21.52
C ALA A 218 -50.02 35.93 20.56
N ASP A 219 -49.30 35.93 19.43
CA ASP A 219 -49.32 37.02 18.46
C ASP A 219 -50.40 36.82 17.37
N CYS A 220 -50.54 35.59 16.87
CA CYS A 220 -51.31 35.25 15.68
C CYS A 220 -52.22 34.02 15.79
N GLY A 221 -52.05 33.14 16.78
CA GLY A 221 -52.66 31.79 16.79
C GLY A 221 -53.80 31.55 17.78
N ALA A 222 -54.15 32.53 18.62
CA ALA A 222 -55.30 32.44 19.53
C ALA A 222 -56.63 32.71 18.81
N ASP A 223 -57.75 32.20 19.34
CA ASP A 223 -59.10 32.54 18.86
C ASP A 223 -59.40 34.02 19.16
N GLY A 224 -59.08 34.89 18.19
CA GLY A 224 -59.24 36.34 18.27
C GLY A 224 -58.40 37.06 17.21
N PRO A 225 -58.59 38.39 17.02
CA PRO A 225 -57.83 39.14 16.03
C PRO A 225 -56.34 39.14 16.36
N CYS A 226 -55.49 38.89 15.35
CA CYS A 226 -54.03 38.89 15.52
C CYS A 226 -53.53 40.26 15.98
N MET A 227 -52.31 40.37 16.52
CA MET A 227 -51.80 41.62 17.08
C MET A 227 -51.85 42.79 16.07
N ARG A 228 -51.68 42.50 14.78
CA ARG A 228 -51.86 43.44 13.68
C ARG A 228 -53.31 43.94 13.55
N GLU A 229 -54.28 43.03 13.54
CA GLU A 229 -55.72 43.36 13.49
C GLU A 229 -56.16 44.11 14.74
N ARG A 230 -55.56 43.81 15.90
CA ARG A 230 -55.76 44.57 17.14
C ARG A 230 -55.16 45.97 17.08
N ALA A 231 -53.97 46.14 16.52
CA ALA A 231 -53.35 47.45 16.34
C ALA A 231 -54.17 48.33 15.38
N GLU A 232 -54.74 47.71 14.34
CA GLU A 232 -55.69 48.38 13.45
C GLU A 232 -57.00 48.75 14.18
N ALA A 233 -57.61 47.81 14.92
CA ALA A 233 -58.90 48.05 15.58
C ALA A 233 -58.83 49.00 16.79
N LEU A 234 -57.75 48.98 17.57
CA LEU A 234 -57.63 49.76 18.82
C LEU A 234 -56.85 51.06 18.64
N ALA A 235 -55.85 51.08 17.75
CA ALA A 235 -54.99 52.25 17.55
C ALA A 235 -55.19 52.93 16.19
N GLY A 236 -56.03 52.36 15.29
CA GLY A 236 -56.31 52.93 13.97
C GLY A 236 -55.14 52.85 12.98
N LEU A 237 -54.10 52.07 13.30
CA LEU A 237 -52.89 51.97 12.49
C LEU A 237 -53.13 51.00 11.31
N GLN A 238 -53.18 51.54 10.10
CA GLN A 238 -53.48 50.81 8.86
C GLN A 238 -52.37 50.99 7.80
N GLY A 239 -52.23 50.02 6.90
CA GLY A 239 -51.41 50.13 5.70
C GLY A 239 -49.92 50.38 6.01
N ALA A 240 -49.42 51.58 5.68
CA ALA A 240 -48.01 51.94 5.86
C ALA A 240 -47.60 52.08 7.34
N ASP A 241 -48.55 52.40 8.22
CA ASP A 241 -48.30 52.56 9.67
C ASP A 241 -48.38 51.22 10.43
N ASN A 242 -48.83 50.14 9.77
CA ASN A 242 -48.87 48.77 10.29
C ASN A 242 -48.52 47.76 9.17
N PRO A 243 -47.28 47.80 8.66
CA PRO A 243 -46.88 47.06 7.46
C PRO A 243 -46.83 45.54 7.71
N ARG A 244 -47.19 44.77 6.67
CA ARG A 244 -47.03 43.30 6.65
C ARG A 244 -45.73 42.96 5.94
N PHE A 245 -44.78 42.38 6.66
CA PHE A 245 -43.54 41.83 6.10
C PHE A 245 -43.57 40.30 6.18
#